data_AF-A0A1H9WNU2-F1
#
_entry.id   AF-A0A1H9WNU2-F1
#
_cell.length_a   1.000
_cell.length_b   1.000
_cell.length_c   1.000
_cell.angle_alpha   90.00
_cell.angle_beta   90.00
_cell.angle_gamma   90.00
#
_symmetry.space_group_name_H-M   'P 1'
#
loop_
_entity.id
_entity.type
_entity.pdbx_description
1 polymer ?
#
loop_
_entity_poly.entity_id
_entity_poly.type
_entity_poly.pdbx_seq_one_letter_code
_entity_poly.pdbx_strand_id
1 'polypeptide(L)'
;MKKVVIGVSLVLLLLFLGACNNETKLNNALTEVQLTDREKFLLSATSDQSFVFDFHADSKYKQISVWVDQYEFGKLVGEKIIHLTMDIEENGTLIFSTFENIGEEENVKFNISVKSNNASGGNSRTHVERMTNQSTRGSNPLEEIPINGNVVLATISKSNGNGMSSLSSEFYTDLDNRLGEISNYDVVYVLKSEFLK
;
A
#
# COMPACT_ATOMS: atom_id res chain seq x y z
N MET A 1 46.74 -39.11 8.43
CA MET A 1 46.03 -38.66 7.20
C MET A 1 44.53 -38.45 7.43
N LYS A 2 43.77 -39.38 8.04
CA LYS A 2 42.32 -39.22 8.30
C LYS A 2 41.91 -37.98 9.12
N LYS A 3 42.71 -37.57 10.12
CA LYS A 3 42.41 -36.40 10.98
C LYS A 3 42.55 -35.04 10.26
N VAL A 4 43.40 -34.98 9.23
CA VAL A 4 43.62 -33.74 8.44
C VAL A 4 42.47 -33.55 7.44
N VAL A 5 41.97 -34.63 6.84
CA VAL A 5 40.84 -34.59 5.90
C VAL A 5 39.54 -34.13 6.59
N ILE A 6 39.31 -34.54 7.84
CA ILE A 6 38.12 -34.13 8.61
C ILE A 6 38.17 -32.64 8.96
N GLY A 7 39.35 -32.11 9.33
CA GLY A 7 39.52 -30.69 9.65
C GLY A 7 39.30 -29.77 8.44
N VAL A 8 39.79 -30.17 7.26
CA VAL A 8 39.61 -29.40 6.02
C VAL A 8 38.15 -29.38 5.57
N SER A 9 37.42 -30.49 5.74
CA SER A 9 35.99 -30.56 5.39
C SER A 9 35.11 -29.68 6.28
N LEU A 10 35.48 -29.48 7.55
CA LEU A 10 34.71 -28.66 8.49
C LEU A 10 34.92 -27.16 8.23
N VAL A 11 36.13 -26.75 7.85
CA VAL A 11 36.44 -25.36 7.47
C VAL A 11 35.77 -24.98 6.14
N LEU A 12 35.70 -25.90 5.18
CA LEU A 12 34.99 -25.68 3.92
C LEU A 12 33.47 -25.47 4.15
N LEU A 13 32.87 -26.21 5.09
CA LEU A 13 31.45 -26.12 5.41
C LEU A 13 31.07 -24.77 6.07
N LEU A 14 31.98 -24.22 6.88
CA LEU A 14 31.80 -22.91 7.53
C LEU A 14 31.89 -21.74 6.54
N LEU A 15 32.61 -21.89 5.42
CA LEU A 15 32.71 -20.88 4.37
C LEU A 15 31.44 -20.78 3.51
N PHE A 16 30.62 -21.83 3.42
CA PHE A 16 29.34 -21.79 2.71
C PHE A 16 28.19 -21.17 3.51
N LEU A 17 28.32 -21.08 4.84
CA LEU A 17 27.27 -20.53 5.71
C LEU A 17 27.27 -18.98 5.76
N GLY A 18 28.28 -18.31 5.21
CA GLY A 18 28.39 -16.85 5.21
C GLY A 18 27.88 -16.14 3.95
N ALA A 19 27.37 -16.86 2.95
CA ALA A 19 27.05 -16.30 1.63
C ALA A 19 25.55 -16.01 1.37
N CYS A 20 24.67 -16.25 2.34
CA CYS A 20 23.24 -16.00 2.19
C CYS A 20 22.79 -14.91 3.17
N ASN A 21 23.03 -13.62 2.85
CA ASN A 21 22.08 -12.56 3.22
C ASN A 21 22.29 -11.24 2.44
N ASN A 22 22.50 -11.31 1.12
CA ASN A 22 22.34 -10.13 0.29
C ASN A 22 20.91 -10.15 -0.26
N GLU A 23 19.94 -9.83 0.59
CA GLU A 23 18.63 -9.44 0.09
C GLU A 23 18.85 -8.27 -0.86
N THR A 24 18.52 -8.51 -2.13
CA THR A 24 18.83 -7.57 -3.20
C THR A 24 17.76 -6.50 -3.13
N LYS A 25 18.01 -5.43 -2.36
CA LYS A 25 17.11 -4.28 -2.28
C LYS A 25 16.73 -3.82 -3.69
N LEU A 26 15.44 -3.66 -3.92
CA LEU A 26 14.92 -3.11 -5.16
C LEU A 26 15.35 -1.65 -5.28
N ASN A 27 15.99 -1.31 -6.40
CA ASN A 27 16.36 0.08 -6.69
C ASN A 27 15.16 1.01 -6.91
N ASN A 28 13.94 0.47 -7.07
CA ASN A 28 12.73 1.24 -7.27
C ASN A 28 11.58 0.55 -6.55
N ALA A 29 11.21 1.02 -5.36
CA ALA A 29 10.21 0.38 -4.53
C ALA A 29 9.43 1.37 -3.66
N LEU A 30 8.23 0.95 -3.25
CA LEU A 30 7.52 1.50 -2.12
C LEU A 30 7.60 0.54 -0.93
N THR A 31 7.61 1.07 0.28
CA THR A 31 7.62 0.31 1.53
C THR A 31 6.60 0.89 2.49
N GLU A 32 5.73 0.06 3.06
CA GLU A 32 4.82 0.52 4.12
C GLU A 32 5.63 0.87 5.37
N VAL A 33 5.40 2.08 5.91
CA VAL A 33 6.15 2.59 7.05
C VAL A 33 5.67 1.94 8.35
N GLN A 34 6.61 1.37 9.11
CA GLN A 34 6.34 0.93 10.48
C GLN A 34 6.26 2.14 11.41
N LEU A 35 5.04 2.61 11.64
CA LEU A 35 4.77 3.77 12.49
C LEU A 35 5.10 3.48 13.96
N THR A 36 5.75 4.44 14.61
CA THR A 36 5.92 4.48 16.06
C THR A 36 4.58 4.74 16.77
N ASP A 37 4.50 4.43 18.07
CA ASP A 37 3.28 4.69 18.86
C ASP A 37 2.87 6.16 18.85
N ARG A 38 3.86 7.07 18.82
CA ARG A 38 3.62 8.51 18.72
C ARG A 38 3.01 8.88 17.37
N GLU A 39 3.52 8.35 16.27
CA GLU A 39 2.98 8.63 14.92
C GLU A 39 1.58 8.04 14.75
N LYS A 40 1.35 6.82 15.25
CA LYS A 40 0.01 6.21 15.29
C LYS A 40 -0.98 7.08 16.06
N PHE A 41 -0.59 7.58 17.23
CA PHE A 41 -1.43 8.49 18.01
C PHE A 41 -1.78 9.77 17.24
N LEU A 42 -0.78 10.42 16.63
CA LEU A 42 -0.99 11.64 15.84
C LEU A 42 -1.93 11.40 14.64
N LEU A 43 -1.76 10.30 13.93
CA LEU A 43 -2.64 9.94 12.81
C LEU A 43 -4.05 9.60 13.28
N SER A 44 -4.21 8.87 14.39
CA SER A 44 -5.53 8.53 14.95
C SER A 44 -6.33 9.73 15.44
N ALA A 45 -5.66 10.82 15.83
CA ALA A 45 -6.32 12.07 16.22
C ALA A 45 -6.90 12.83 15.00
N THR A 46 -6.45 12.47 13.80
CA THR A 46 -6.71 13.19 12.55
C THR A 46 -7.05 12.24 11.40
N SER A 47 -7.51 11.01 11.65
CA SER A 47 -7.99 10.10 10.61
C SER A 47 -8.55 8.83 11.24
N ASP A 48 -9.54 8.22 10.62
CA ASP A 48 -10.06 6.92 11.04
C ASP A 48 -9.18 5.79 10.50
N GLN A 49 -8.74 5.93 9.25
CA GLN A 49 -7.77 5.03 8.65
C GLN A 49 -6.65 5.82 8.00
N SER A 50 -5.43 5.28 8.11
CA SER A 50 -4.24 5.86 7.49
C SER A 50 -3.28 4.77 7.03
N PHE A 51 -2.67 5.02 5.87
CA PHE A 51 -1.60 4.22 5.29
C PHE A 51 -0.47 5.16 4.90
N VAL A 52 0.76 4.77 5.24
CA VAL A 52 1.96 5.57 5.00
C VAL A 52 2.96 4.70 4.28
N PHE A 53 3.42 5.16 3.13
CA PHE A 53 4.40 4.49 2.30
C PHE A 53 5.56 5.42 2.03
N ASP A 54 6.78 4.96 2.27
CA ASP A 54 7.96 5.60 1.71
C ASP A 54 8.20 5.03 0.31
N PHE A 55 8.76 5.85 -0.57
CA PHE A 55 9.16 5.41 -1.90
C PHE A 55 10.59 5.85 -2.21
N HIS A 56 11.28 4.98 -2.94
CA HIS A 56 12.52 5.28 -3.64
C HIS A 56 12.30 5.00 -5.13
N ALA A 57 12.47 6.00 -5.97
CA ALA A 57 12.36 5.93 -7.42
C ALA A 57 13.61 6.54 -8.04
N ASP A 58 14.27 5.85 -8.97
CA ASP A 58 15.42 6.41 -9.64
C ASP A 58 15.03 7.61 -10.52
N SER A 59 16.04 8.38 -10.93
CA SER A 59 15.86 9.61 -11.71
C SER A 59 15.11 9.46 -13.04
N LYS A 60 14.82 8.24 -13.52
CA LYS A 60 13.99 8.03 -14.71
C LYS A 60 12.51 8.33 -14.45
N TYR A 61 12.05 8.24 -13.21
CA TYR A 61 10.68 8.56 -12.84
C TYR A 61 10.61 10.04 -12.44
N LYS A 62 9.68 10.77 -13.05
CA LYS A 62 9.51 12.22 -12.87
C LYS A 62 8.26 12.57 -12.10
N GLN A 63 7.25 11.71 -12.16
CA GLN A 63 5.97 11.96 -11.50
C GLN A 63 5.46 10.71 -10.80
N ILE A 64 4.65 10.94 -9.77
CA ILE A 64 3.81 9.93 -9.17
C ILE A 64 2.35 10.31 -9.40
N SER A 65 1.55 9.32 -9.77
CA SER A 65 0.09 9.37 -9.80
C SER A 65 -0.44 8.44 -8.72
N VAL A 66 -1.32 8.94 -7.85
CA VAL A 66 -1.93 8.17 -6.76
C VAL A 66 -3.41 8.41 -6.75
N TRP A 67 -4.21 7.34 -6.70
CA TRP A 67 -5.66 7.45 -6.76
C TRP A 67 -6.36 6.34 -5.98
N VAL A 68 -7.67 6.51 -5.81
CA VAL A 68 -8.55 5.49 -5.26
C VAL A 68 -9.60 5.13 -6.30
N ASP A 69 -9.74 3.83 -6.53
CA ASP A 69 -10.88 3.26 -7.25
C ASP A 69 -11.90 2.72 -6.25
N GLN A 70 -13.19 2.82 -6.58
CA GLN A 70 -14.31 2.30 -5.82
C GLN A 70 -14.95 1.14 -6.55
N TYR A 71 -15.07 0.02 -5.85
CA TYR A 71 -15.78 -1.17 -6.30
C TYR A 71 -17.01 -1.40 -5.44
N GLU A 72 -18.12 -1.80 -6.05
CA GLU A 72 -19.31 -2.28 -5.36
C GLU A 72 -19.63 -3.69 -5.83
N PHE A 73 -19.74 -4.63 -4.90
CA PHE A 73 -19.99 -6.05 -5.20
C PHE A 73 -19.04 -6.60 -6.30
N GLY A 74 -17.76 -6.22 -6.20
CA GLY A 74 -16.71 -6.60 -7.15
C GLY A 74 -16.71 -5.88 -8.51
N LYS A 75 -17.58 -4.89 -8.72
CA LYS A 75 -17.65 -4.11 -9.95
C LYS A 75 -17.09 -2.71 -9.75
N LEU A 76 -16.24 -2.25 -10.64
CA LEU A 76 -15.76 -0.87 -10.64
C LEU A 76 -16.93 0.09 -10.90
N VAL A 77 -17.24 0.94 -9.94
CA VAL A 77 -18.33 1.94 -10.03
C VAL A 77 -17.81 3.38 -9.95
N GLY A 78 -16.60 3.58 -9.44
CA GLY A 78 -15.93 4.87 -9.39
C GLY A 78 -14.46 4.72 -9.73
N GLU A 79 -14.05 5.19 -10.90
CA GLU A 79 -12.63 5.26 -11.26
C GLU A 79 -12.03 6.58 -10.74
N LYS A 80 -10.86 6.49 -10.09
CA LYS A 80 -10.11 7.68 -9.63
C LYS A 80 -10.98 8.67 -8.85
N ILE A 81 -11.80 8.16 -7.92
CA ILE A 81 -12.72 8.99 -7.12
C ILE A 81 -11.98 10.07 -6.33
N ILE A 82 -10.72 9.85 -6.00
CA ILE A 82 -9.75 10.87 -5.62
C ILE A 82 -8.44 10.58 -6.36
N HIS A 83 -7.74 11.61 -6.80
CA HIS A 83 -6.52 11.47 -7.59
C HIS A 83 -5.57 12.64 -7.33
N LEU A 84 -4.28 12.34 -7.22
CA LEU A 84 -3.20 13.31 -7.17
C LEU A 84 -2.14 12.87 -8.18
N THR A 85 -1.67 13.80 -9.02
CA THR A 85 -0.43 13.63 -9.80
C THR A 85 0.47 14.79 -9.49
N MET A 86 1.75 14.52 -9.23
CA MET A 86 2.74 15.55 -9.00
C MET A 86 4.13 15.10 -9.39
N ASP A 87 5.00 16.07 -9.64
CA ASP A 87 6.42 15.84 -9.85
C ASP A 87 7.09 15.33 -8.56
N ILE A 88 8.05 14.43 -8.72
CA ILE A 88 8.82 13.84 -7.62
C ILE A 88 10.31 13.84 -7.93
N GLU A 89 11.10 13.76 -6.87
CA GLU A 89 12.50 13.34 -6.93
C GLU A 89 12.64 11.90 -6.44
N GLU A 90 13.87 11.50 -6.12
CA GLU A 90 14.17 10.08 -5.89
C GLU A 90 13.50 9.50 -4.65
N ASN A 91 13.32 10.31 -3.60
CA ASN A 91 12.78 9.83 -2.33
C ASN A 91 11.55 10.65 -1.94
N GLY A 92 10.64 9.99 -1.25
CA GLY A 92 9.49 10.65 -0.67
C GLY A 92 8.59 9.73 0.14
N THR A 93 7.51 10.31 0.61
CA THR A 93 6.49 9.67 1.43
C THR A 93 5.12 9.97 0.85
N LEU A 94 4.29 8.94 0.75
CA LEU A 94 2.88 8.99 0.41
C LEU A 94 2.07 8.68 1.67
N ILE A 95 1.07 9.51 1.96
CA ILE A 95 0.07 9.29 3.00
C ILE A 95 -1.30 9.26 2.36
N PHE A 96 -2.05 8.19 2.61
CA PHE A 96 -3.47 8.12 2.35
C PHE A 96 -4.23 8.04 3.66
N SER A 97 -5.28 8.84 3.82
CA SER A 97 -6.14 8.78 5.01
C SER A 97 -7.60 9.03 4.72
N THR A 98 -8.45 8.47 5.58
CA THR A 98 -9.91 8.64 5.54
C THR A 98 -10.42 9.27 6.82
N PHE A 99 -11.52 10.00 6.68
CA PHE A 99 -12.30 10.55 7.78
C PHE A 99 -13.77 10.29 7.49
N GLU A 100 -14.45 9.63 8.39
CA GLU A 100 -15.88 9.38 8.36
C GLU A 100 -16.55 10.57 9.06
N ASN A 101 -17.41 11.28 8.33
CA ASN A 101 -18.22 12.32 8.94
C ASN A 101 -19.45 11.67 9.59
N ILE A 102 -19.59 11.84 10.89
CA ILE A 102 -20.81 11.48 11.63
C ILE A 102 -21.87 12.55 11.32
N GLY A 103 -22.69 12.33 10.29
CA GLY A 103 -23.78 13.21 9.84
C GLY A 103 -24.95 12.45 9.21
N GLU A 104 -25.98 13.16 8.70
CA GLU A 104 -27.20 12.55 8.13
C GLU A 104 -26.95 11.77 6.81
N GLU A 105 -25.89 12.11 6.09
CA GLU A 105 -25.38 11.37 4.95
C GLU A 105 -24.00 10.79 5.32
N GLU A 106 -23.84 9.46 5.25
CA GLU A 106 -22.53 8.83 5.43
C GLU A 106 -21.59 9.28 4.30
N ASN A 107 -20.66 10.13 4.68
CA ASN A 107 -19.68 10.72 3.80
C ASN A 107 -18.29 10.35 4.31
N VAL A 108 -17.48 9.78 3.41
CA VAL A 108 -16.06 9.57 3.67
C VAL A 108 -15.26 10.67 2.99
N LYS A 109 -14.39 11.33 3.75
CA LYS A 109 -13.42 12.27 3.22
C LYS A 109 -12.10 11.55 3.02
N PHE A 110 -11.70 11.44 1.76
CA PHE A 110 -10.39 10.91 1.37
C PHE A 110 -9.36 12.02 1.33
N ASN A 111 -8.13 11.71 1.74
CA ASN A 111 -6.98 12.58 1.59
C ASN A 111 -5.80 11.79 1.05
N ILE A 112 -5.17 12.34 0.01
CA ILE A 112 -3.90 11.86 -0.52
C ILE A 112 -2.90 12.99 -0.31
N SER A 113 -1.78 12.70 0.34
CA SER A 113 -0.66 13.63 0.48
C SER A 113 0.61 12.95 0.02
N VAL A 114 1.37 13.61 -0.86
CA VAL A 114 2.68 13.15 -1.30
C VAL A 114 3.70 14.23 -0.95
N LYS A 115 4.78 13.81 -0.31
CA LYS A 115 5.96 14.62 -0.07
C LYS A 115 7.14 13.96 -0.79
N SER A 116 7.84 14.74 -1.60
CA SER A 116 9.17 14.42 -2.09
C SER A 116 10.15 15.50 -1.59
N ASN A 117 11.45 15.28 -1.70
CA ASN A 117 12.49 16.15 -1.14
C ASN A 117 12.23 17.65 -1.37
N ASN A 118 11.87 18.05 -2.60
CA ASN A 118 11.67 19.45 -2.99
C ASN A 118 10.22 19.79 -3.36
N ALA A 119 9.28 18.86 -3.25
CA ALA A 119 7.89 19.08 -3.65
C ALA A 119 6.92 18.43 -2.65
N SER A 120 5.77 19.05 -2.45
CA SER A 120 4.68 18.41 -1.72
C SER A 120 3.35 18.77 -2.37
N GLY A 121 2.48 17.78 -2.51
CA GLY A 121 1.15 17.93 -3.07
C GLY A 121 0.14 17.18 -2.21
N GLY A 122 -1.09 17.66 -2.23
CA GLY A 122 -2.18 17.00 -1.54
C GLY A 122 -3.48 17.22 -2.28
N ASN A 123 -4.36 16.23 -2.22
CA ASN A 123 -5.74 16.36 -2.66
C ASN A 123 -6.66 15.78 -1.60
N SER A 124 -7.85 16.37 -1.48
CA SER A 124 -8.87 15.96 -0.54
C SER A 124 -10.23 16.00 -1.20
N ARG A 125 -11.03 14.96 -1.01
CA ARG A 125 -12.38 14.89 -1.56
C ARG A 125 -13.33 14.19 -0.61
N THR A 126 -14.48 14.82 -0.37
CA THR A 126 -15.62 14.15 0.24
C THR A 126 -16.36 13.33 -0.81
N HIS A 127 -16.67 12.09 -0.46
CA HIS A 127 -17.36 11.14 -1.30
C HIS A 127 -18.55 10.56 -0.53
N VAL A 128 -19.72 10.59 -1.17
CA VAL A 128 -20.92 9.97 -0.63
C VAL A 128 -20.74 8.47 -0.73
N GLU A 129 -20.86 7.76 0.39
CA GLU A 129 -20.66 6.32 0.41
C GLU A 129 -21.94 5.57 0.78
N ARG A 130 -21.94 4.27 0.47
CA ARG A 130 -23.01 3.38 0.89
C ARG A 130 -22.88 3.14 2.39
N MET A 131 -24.00 3.23 3.09
CA MET A 131 -24.05 2.95 4.52
C MET A 131 -23.62 1.51 4.82
N THR A 132 -22.62 1.34 5.68
CA THR A 132 -22.09 0.02 6.07
C THR A 132 -21.71 -0.05 7.53
N ASN A 133 -21.97 -1.19 8.17
CA ASN A 133 -21.75 -1.35 9.62
C ASN A 133 -20.40 -1.98 9.99
N GLN A 134 -19.63 -2.46 9.01
CA GLN A 134 -18.35 -3.13 9.23
C GLN A 134 -17.31 -2.65 8.21
N SER A 135 -16.07 -2.45 8.66
CA SER A 135 -14.93 -2.02 7.86
C SER A 135 -13.69 -2.84 8.21
N THR A 136 -12.93 -3.26 7.20
CA THR A 136 -11.61 -3.87 7.35
C THR A 136 -10.61 -3.19 6.42
N ARG A 137 -9.35 -3.15 6.83
CA ARG A 137 -8.25 -2.58 6.05
C ARG A 137 -7.22 -3.65 5.72
N GLY A 138 -6.57 -3.49 4.58
CA GLY A 138 -5.40 -4.29 4.22
C GLY A 138 -4.40 -3.47 3.42
N SER A 139 -3.12 -3.79 3.57
CA SER A 139 -2.03 -3.20 2.80
C SER A 139 -1.32 -4.29 2.00
N ASN A 140 -0.62 -3.89 0.96
CA ASN A 140 0.21 -4.79 0.18
C ASN A 140 1.27 -5.42 1.09
N PRO A 141 1.32 -6.77 1.22
CA PRO A 141 2.14 -7.43 2.23
C PRO A 141 3.62 -7.57 1.84
N LEU A 142 4.01 -7.09 0.65
CA LEU A 142 5.41 -7.08 0.24
C LEU A 142 6.20 -6.05 1.06
N GLU A 143 7.37 -6.46 1.57
CA GLU A 143 8.29 -5.55 2.27
C GLU A 143 8.79 -4.43 1.34
N GLU A 144 9.10 -4.80 0.10
CA GLU A 144 9.41 -3.86 -0.98
C GLU A 144 8.45 -4.11 -2.15
N ILE A 145 7.55 -3.15 -2.37
CA ILE A 145 6.56 -3.17 -3.45
C ILE A 145 7.24 -2.59 -4.71
N PRO A 146 7.46 -3.38 -5.77
CA PRO A 146 8.19 -2.91 -6.94
C PRO A 146 7.43 -1.79 -7.67
N ILE A 147 8.14 -0.71 -8.03
CA ILE A 147 7.60 0.33 -8.90
C ILE A 147 7.53 -0.20 -10.33
N ASN A 148 6.38 -0.76 -10.69
CA ASN A 148 6.10 -1.31 -12.01
C ASN A 148 4.62 -1.13 -12.39
N GLY A 149 4.34 -0.23 -13.35
CA GLY A 149 2.99 0.05 -13.81
C GLY A 149 2.07 0.49 -12.67
N ASN A 150 0.83 0.01 -12.71
CA ASN A 150 -0.17 0.26 -11.67
C ASN A 150 0.02 -0.70 -10.50
N VAL A 151 0.26 -0.15 -9.32
CA VAL A 151 0.48 -0.90 -8.09
C VAL A 151 -0.71 -0.73 -7.16
N VAL A 152 -1.23 -1.82 -6.61
CA VAL A 152 -2.20 -1.76 -5.50
C VAL A 152 -1.43 -1.65 -4.18
N LEU A 153 -1.69 -0.57 -3.44
CA LEU A 153 -0.98 -0.27 -2.19
C LEU A 153 -1.78 -0.71 -0.98
N ALA A 154 -3.08 -0.44 -0.98
CA ALA A 154 -3.94 -0.69 0.17
C ALA A 154 -5.41 -0.83 -0.26
N THR A 155 -6.20 -1.40 0.65
CA THR A 155 -7.64 -1.53 0.51
C THR A 155 -8.35 -1.15 1.79
N ILE A 156 -9.53 -0.58 1.63
CA ILE A 156 -10.54 -0.42 2.68
C ILE A 156 -11.78 -1.12 2.17
N SER A 157 -12.14 -2.24 2.78
CA SER A 157 -13.35 -2.99 2.41
C SER A 157 -14.41 -2.74 3.46
N LYS A 158 -15.68 -2.62 3.03
CA LYS A 158 -16.83 -2.35 3.89
C LYS A 158 -17.99 -3.30 3.56
N SER A 159 -18.77 -3.70 4.57
CA SER A 159 -19.90 -4.64 4.39
C SER A 159 -20.98 -4.48 5.46
N ASN A 160 -22.22 -4.83 5.13
CA ASN A 160 -23.34 -5.02 6.07
C ASN A 160 -23.62 -6.49 6.43
N GLY A 161 -22.83 -7.44 5.91
CA GLY A 161 -23.15 -8.87 5.88
C GLY A 161 -22.30 -9.78 6.79
N ASN A 162 -22.22 -11.05 6.40
CA ASN A 162 -21.62 -12.14 7.17
C ASN A 162 -20.09 -12.15 7.08
N GLY A 163 -19.44 -11.40 7.98
CA GLY A 163 -18.02 -11.54 8.28
C GLY A 163 -17.10 -10.96 7.21
N MET A 164 -16.03 -10.31 7.67
CA MET A 164 -15.01 -9.74 6.81
C MET A 164 -13.74 -10.56 6.95
N SER A 165 -13.26 -11.11 5.83
CA SER A 165 -11.88 -11.61 5.74
C SER A 165 -10.94 -10.49 5.29
N SER A 166 -9.65 -10.64 5.55
CA SER A 166 -8.65 -9.87 4.82
C SER A 166 -8.56 -10.41 3.39
N LEU A 167 -8.23 -9.54 2.44
CA LEU A 167 -7.93 -9.95 1.07
C LEU A 167 -6.61 -10.72 1.03
N SER A 168 -6.48 -11.61 0.05
CA SER A 168 -5.25 -12.38 -0.17
C SER A 168 -4.07 -11.48 -0.53
N SER A 169 -2.85 -11.98 -0.37
CA SER A 169 -1.65 -11.27 -0.85
C SER A 169 -1.66 -11.14 -2.38
N GLU A 170 -2.22 -12.13 -3.08
CA GLU A 170 -2.35 -12.14 -4.53
C GLU A 170 -3.28 -11.03 -5.06
N PHE A 171 -4.25 -10.57 -4.27
CA PHE A 171 -5.10 -9.44 -4.65
C PHE A 171 -4.28 -8.17 -4.95
N TYR A 172 -3.19 -7.95 -4.20
CA TYR A 172 -2.36 -6.75 -4.34
C TYR A 172 -1.38 -6.81 -5.52
N THR A 173 -1.13 -8.01 -6.06
CA THR A 173 -0.20 -8.22 -7.18
C THR A 173 -0.91 -8.56 -8.49
N ASP A 174 -2.16 -9.03 -8.42
CA ASP A 174 -2.95 -9.49 -9.57
C ASP A 174 -4.44 -9.13 -9.42
N LEU A 175 -4.73 -7.84 -9.25
CA LEU A 175 -6.08 -7.33 -9.01
C LEU A 175 -7.11 -7.88 -10.01
N ASP A 176 -6.81 -7.81 -11.31
CA ASP A 176 -7.77 -8.12 -12.37
C ASP A 176 -8.25 -9.58 -12.32
N ASN A 177 -7.37 -10.52 -11.99
CA ASN A 177 -7.73 -11.93 -11.83
C ASN A 177 -8.27 -12.26 -10.43
N ARG A 178 -8.21 -11.31 -9.48
CA ARG A 178 -8.62 -11.48 -8.07
C ARG A 178 -9.83 -10.64 -7.67
N LEU A 179 -10.48 -9.95 -8.61
CA LEU A 179 -11.74 -9.22 -8.37
C LEU A 179 -12.86 -10.08 -7.75
N GLY A 180 -12.81 -11.41 -7.93
CA GLY A 180 -13.72 -12.34 -7.26
C GLY A 180 -13.66 -12.26 -5.73
N GLU A 181 -12.52 -11.92 -5.14
CA GLU A 181 -12.35 -11.81 -3.69
C GLU A 181 -13.19 -10.67 -3.09
N ILE A 182 -13.33 -9.56 -3.83
CA ILE A 182 -14.05 -8.38 -3.37
C ILE A 182 -15.55 -8.41 -3.70
N SER A 183 -16.05 -9.50 -4.31
CA SER A 183 -17.44 -9.61 -4.76
C SER A 183 -18.45 -9.72 -3.60
N ASN A 184 -18.00 -10.16 -2.42
CA ASN A 184 -18.85 -10.31 -1.23
C ASN A 184 -18.87 -9.05 -0.33
N TYR A 185 -18.13 -8.01 -0.70
CA TYR A 185 -18.13 -6.74 0.02
C TYR A 185 -19.10 -5.77 -0.65
N ASP A 186 -19.75 -4.94 0.17
CA ASP A 186 -20.68 -3.92 -0.32
C ASP A 186 -19.90 -2.84 -1.06
N VAL A 187 -18.78 -2.40 -0.49
CA VAL A 187 -17.88 -1.41 -1.07
C VAL A 187 -16.42 -1.80 -0.81
N VAL A 188 -15.55 -1.65 -1.79
CA VAL A 188 -14.10 -1.72 -1.62
C VAL A 188 -13.43 -0.53 -2.28
N TYR A 189 -12.69 0.23 -1.48
CA TYR A 189 -11.80 1.27 -1.96
C TYR A 189 -10.41 0.69 -2.15
N VAL A 190 -9.86 0.85 -3.35
CA VAL A 190 -8.55 0.32 -3.73
C VAL A 190 -7.62 1.50 -3.98
N LEU A 191 -6.64 1.70 -3.10
CA LEU A 191 -5.58 2.70 -3.24
C LEU A 191 -4.53 2.17 -4.21
N LYS A 192 -4.27 2.95 -5.27
CA LYS A 192 -3.30 2.61 -6.31
C LYS A 192 -2.29 3.72 -6.53
N SER A 193 -1.13 3.35 -7.05
CA SER A 193 -0.12 4.28 -7.54
C SER A 193 0.48 3.84 -8.87
N GLU A 194 1.03 4.82 -9.59
CA GLU A 194 1.83 4.64 -10.80
C GLU A 194 2.94 5.69 -10.81
N PHE A 195 4.15 5.28 -11.19
CA PHE A 195 5.28 6.19 -11.37
C PHE A 195 5.55 6.39 -12.87
N LEU A 196 5.53 7.64 -13.29
CA LEU A 196 5.63 8.05 -14.69
C LEU A 196 7.04 8.56 -14.99
N LYS A 197 7.54 8.25 -16.20
CA LYS A 197 8.86 8.64 -16.69
C LYS A 197 8.87 10.01 -17.36
#